data_AF-A0A5M4EQP0-F1
#
_entry.id   AF-A0A5M4EQP0-F1
#
_cell.length_a   1.000
_cell.length_b   1.000
_cell.length_c   1.000
_cell.angle_alpha   90.00
_cell.angle_beta   90.00
_cell.angle_gamma   90.00
#
_symmetry.space_group_name_H-M   'P 1'
#
loop_
_entity.id
_entity.type
_entity.pdbx_description
1 polymer ?
#
loop_
_entity_poly.entity_id
_entity_poly.type
_entity_poly.pdbx_seq_one_letter_code
_entity_poly.pdbx_strand_id
1 'polypeptide(L)'
;MNAIWTEDNSFDLWLMVEIAACEAWTEQGVVPEHDMVKIRDAKFDRSIYDKWFEETKHDIVSFTRAVGESLGVEGRWIHHGLTSNDV
;
A
#
# COMPACT_ATOMS: atom_id res chain seq x y z
N MET A 1 18.94 16.11 -5.43
CA MET A 1 18.91 14.79 -6.10
C MET A 1 18.83 13.64 -5.13
N ASN A 2 19.62 13.60 -4.04
CA ASN A 2 19.61 12.47 -3.10
C ASN A 2 18.24 12.16 -2.47
N ALA A 3 17.41 13.17 -2.16
CA ALA A 3 16.11 12.97 -1.52
C ALA A 3 15.12 12.13 -2.36
N ILE A 4 15.20 12.21 -3.71
CA ILE A 4 14.30 11.51 -4.63
C ILE A 4 14.54 9.99 -4.59
N TRP A 5 15.78 9.58 -4.35
CA TRP A 5 16.22 8.19 -4.37
C TRP A 5 16.32 7.59 -2.97
N THR A 6 15.64 8.19 -1.99
CA THR A 6 15.56 7.63 -0.64
C THR A 6 14.49 6.54 -0.58
N GLU A 7 14.70 5.52 0.23
CA GLU A 7 13.71 4.45 0.44
C GLU A 7 12.38 5.01 0.96
N ASP A 8 12.43 5.98 1.88
CA ASP A 8 11.23 6.61 2.42
C ASP A 8 10.39 7.27 1.31
N ASN A 9 11.04 7.98 0.39
CA ASN A 9 10.35 8.55 -0.77
C ASN A 9 9.81 7.46 -1.72
N SER A 10 10.52 6.35 -1.89
CA SER A 10 10.01 5.20 -2.65
C SER A 10 8.76 4.60 -2.01
N PHE A 11 8.74 4.40 -0.69
CA PHE A 11 7.57 3.87 0.02
C PHE A 11 6.38 4.83 -0.02
N ASP A 12 6.61 6.14 0.08
CA ASP A 12 5.57 7.15 -0.09
C ASP A 12 4.95 7.07 -1.49
N LEU A 13 5.78 6.93 -2.54
CA LEU A 13 5.32 6.77 -3.91
C LEU A 13 4.55 5.46 -4.11
N TRP A 14 5.02 4.36 -3.54
CA TRP A 14 4.31 3.08 -3.57
C TRP A 14 2.92 3.18 -2.93
N LEU A 15 2.81 3.86 -1.79
CA LEU A 15 1.53 4.09 -1.14
C LEU A 15 0.58 4.92 -2.00
N MET A 16 1.10 5.95 -2.67
CA MET A 16 0.31 6.74 -3.62
C MET A 16 -0.21 5.90 -4.80
N VAL A 17 0.62 5.00 -5.34
CA VAL A 17 0.22 4.10 -6.43
C VAL A 17 -0.88 3.14 -5.97
N GLU A 18 -0.75 2.54 -4.78
CA GLU A 18 -1.74 1.64 -4.20
C GLU A 18 -3.10 2.32 -3.98
N ILE A 19 -3.09 3.54 -3.42
CA ILE A 19 -4.31 4.31 -3.21
C ILE A 19 -4.96 4.65 -4.57
N ALA A 20 -4.16 5.09 -5.55
CA ALA A 20 -4.66 5.41 -6.89
C ALA A 20 -5.27 4.19 -7.60
N ALA A 21 -4.67 3.00 -7.44
CA ALA A 21 -5.22 1.75 -7.96
C ALA A 21 -6.57 1.41 -7.30
N CYS A 22 -6.68 1.60 -5.99
CA CYS A 22 -7.95 1.41 -5.27
C CYS A 22 -9.02 2.42 -5.72
N GLU A 23 -8.64 3.67 -5.99
CA GLU A 23 -9.55 4.69 -6.53
C GLU A 23 -10.06 4.28 -7.92
N ALA A 24 -9.18 3.82 -8.81
CA ALA A 24 -9.57 3.32 -10.12
C ALA A 24 -10.54 2.12 -10.00
N TRP A 25 -10.28 1.18 -9.09
CA TRP A 25 -11.21 0.08 -8.82
C TRP A 25 -12.54 0.51 -8.23
N THR A 26 -12.55 1.60 -7.47
CA THR A 26 -13.77 2.21 -6.92
C THR A 26 -14.62 2.82 -8.04
N GLU A 27 -13.99 3.53 -8.98
CA GLU A 27 -14.67 4.06 -10.17
C GLU A 27 -15.29 2.95 -11.05
N GLN A 28 -14.64 1.78 -11.10
CA GLN A 28 -15.16 0.59 -11.79
C GLN A 28 -16.21 -0.19 -10.97
N GLY A 29 -16.50 0.23 -9.73
CA GLY A 29 -17.51 -0.38 -8.86
C GLY A 29 -17.08 -1.69 -8.17
N VAL A 30 -15.79 -2.02 -8.18
CA VAL A 30 -15.25 -3.22 -7.51
C VAL A 30 -15.01 -2.96 -6.03
N VAL A 31 -14.37 -1.83 -5.70
CA VAL A 31 -14.18 -1.38 -4.31
C VAL A 31 -15.38 -0.51 -3.92
N PRO A 32 -16.09 -0.80 -2.82
CA PRO A 32 -17.16 0.06 -2.34
C PRO A 32 -16.64 1.43 -1.90
N GLU A 33 -17.35 2.52 -2.19
CA GLU A 33 -16.92 3.88 -1.80
C GLU A 33 -16.68 4.02 -0.29
N HIS A 34 -17.45 3.31 0.56
CA HIS A 34 -17.26 3.35 2.01
C HIS A 34 -15.94 2.71 2.47
N ASP A 35 -15.42 1.72 1.74
CA ASP A 35 -14.10 1.14 1.97
C ASP A 35 -13.04 2.11 1.45
N MET A 36 -13.25 2.71 0.27
CA MET A 36 -12.32 3.68 -0.33
C MET A 36 -12.08 4.90 0.56
N VAL A 37 -13.12 5.43 1.22
CA VAL A 37 -12.97 6.55 2.18
C VAL A 37 -11.96 6.22 3.27
N LYS A 38 -11.91 4.97 3.75
CA LYS A 38 -10.94 4.55 4.76
C LYS A 38 -9.56 4.27 4.16
N ILE A 39 -9.51 3.69 2.96
CA ILE A 39 -8.24 3.44 2.24
C ILE A 39 -7.48 4.74 1.97
N ARG A 40 -8.17 5.87 1.78
CA ARG A 40 -7.52 7.19 1.66
C ARG A 40 -6.73 7.60 2.91
N ASP A 41 -7.06 7.06 4.07
CA ASP A 41 -6.35 7.28 5.34
C ASP A 41 -5.23 6.26 5.59
N ALA A 42 -4.94 5.38 4.64
CA ALA A 42 -3.87 4.39 4.74
C ALA A 42 -2.51 5.04 5.02
N LYS A 43 -1.72 4.42 5.89
CA LYS A 43 -0.40 4.91 6.29
C LYS A 43 0.63 3.82 6.20
N PHE A 44 1.84 4.22 5.82
CA PHE A 44 3.00 3.38 5.90
C PHE A 44 3.80 3.67 7.18
N ASP A 45 4.21 2.62 7.88
CA ASP A 45 5.10 2.70 9.05
C ASP A 45 6.32 1.79 8.81
N ARG A 46 7.51 2.40 8.78
CA ARG A 46 8.78 1.70 8.54
C ARG A 46 9.07 0.61 9.58
N SER A 47 8.69 0.81 10.83
CA SER A 47 8.93 -0.17 11.89
C SER A 47 8.10 -1.44 11.71
N ILE A 48 6.87 -1.29 11.22
CA ILE A 48 5.98 -2.43 10.88
C ILE A 48 6.51 -3.14 9.63
N TYR A 49 6.97 -2.38 8.64
CA TYR A 49 7.62 -2.92 7.45
C TYR A 49 8.83 -3.78 7.80
N ASP A 50 9.77 -3.26 8.59
CA ASP A 50 11.00 -3.97 8.94
C ASP A 50 10.69 -5.29 9.67
N LYS A 51 9.67 -5.30 10.55
CA LYS A 51 9.18 -6.54 11.20
C LYS A 51 8.69 -7.56 10.18
N TRP A 52 7.88 -7.16 9.21
CA TRP A 52 7.41 -8.07 8.16
C TRP A 52 8.52 -8.49 7.20
N PHE A 53 9.50 -7.63 6.98
CA PHE A 53 10.65 -7.92 6.14
C PHE A 53 11.57 -8.96 6.78
N GLU A 54 11.67 -8.98 8.11
CA GLU A 54 12.37 -10.04 8.84
C GLU A 54 11.81 -11.43 8.55
N GLU A 55 10.49 -11.55 8.40
CA GLU A 55 9.81 -12.82 8.16
C GLU A 55 9.71 -13.17 6.67
N THR A 56 9.29 -12.23 5.84
CA THR A 56 8.93 -12.49 4.43
C THR A 56 10.14 -12.45 3.50
N LYS A 57 11.17 -11.65 3.84
CA LYS A 57 12.31 -11.35 2.97
C LYS A 57 11.91 -10.87 1.57
N HIS A 58 10.76 -10.17 1.47
CA HIS A 58 10.21 -9.68 0.22
C HIS A 58 9.61 -8.28 0.42
N ASP A 59 10.08 -7.30 -0.35
CA ASP A 59 9.76 -5.89 -0.13
C ASP A 59 8.26 -5.60 -0.33
N ILE A 60 7.70 -5.92 -1.49
CA ILE A 60 6.27 -5.67 -1.78
C ILE A 60 5.33 -6.39 -0.81
N VAL A 61 5.62 -7.64 -0.43
CA VAL A 61 4.81 -8.38 0.54
C VAL A 61 4.89 -7.73 1.93
N SER A 62 6.07 -7.26 2.33
CA SER A 62 6.26 -6.55 3.60
C SER A 62 5.54 -5.21 3.61
N PHE A 63 5.63 -4.48 2.49
CA PHE A 63 4.99 -3.18 2.28
C PHE A 63 3.47 -3.29 2.36
N THR A 64 2.86 -4.19 1.59
CA THR A 64 1.40 -4.37 1.57
C THR A 64 0.86 -4.82 2.91
N ARG A 65 1.60 -5.68 3.64
CA ARG A 65 1.25 -6.04 5.02
C ARG A 65 1.36 -4.85 5.98
N ALA A 66 2.41 -4.06 5.89
CA ALA A 66 2.59 -2.89 6.73
C ALA A 66 1.50 -1.83 6.51
N VAL A 67 1.13 -1.57 5.25
CA VAL A 67 0.01 -0.68 4.91
C VAL A 67 -1.32 -1.25 5.41
N GLY A 68 -1.53 -2.56 5.24
CA GLY A 68 -2.73 -3.26 5.70
C GLY A 68 -2.97 -3.14 7.21
N GLU A 69 -1.92 -3.10 8.04
CA GLU A 69 -2.02 -2.93 9.50
C GLU A 69 -2.53 -1.53 9.90
N SER A 70 -2.40 -0.53 9.03
CA SER A 70 -2.99 0.81 9.26
C SER A 70 -4.49 0.85 9.00
N LEU A 71 -5.03 -0.19 8.35
CA LEU A 71 -6.40 -0.29 7.90
C LEU A 71 -7.14 -1.41 8.64
N GLY A 72 -8.46 -1.38 8.55
CA GLY A 72 -9.33 -2.48 8.98
C GLY A 72 -9.52 -3.53 7.89
N VAL A 73 -10.76 -4.00 7.75
CA VAL A 73 -11.15 -5.03 6.77
C VAL A 73 -10.90 -4.58 5.33
N GLU A 74 -10.94 -3.27 5.09
CA GLU A 74 -10.66 -2.65 3.80
C GLU A 74 -9.21 -2.86 3.31
N GLY A 75 -8.26 -3.20 4.19
CA GLY A 75 -6.88 -3.51 3.81
C GLY A 75 -6.75 -4.65 2.80
N ARG A 76 -7.78 -5.48 2.64
CA ARG A 76 -7.86 -6.54 1.60
C ARG A 76 -7.82 -6.01 0.16
N TRP A 77 -8.12 -4.73 -0.03
CA TRP A 77 -8.15 -4.10 -1.35
C TRP A 77 -6.78 -3.57 -1.78
N ILE A 78 -5.85 -3.40 -0.84
CA ILE A 78 -4.47 -3.01 -1.14
C ILE A 78 -3.85 -4.09 -2.04
N HIS A 79 -3.19 -3.66 -3.11
CA HIS A 79 -2.55 -4.50 -4.12
C HIS A 79 -3.50 -5.42 -4.89
N HIS A 80 -4.81 -5.11 -4.91
CA HIS A 80 -5.81 -5.96 -5.56
C HIS A 80 -5.63 -5.97 -7.08
N GLY A 81 -5.31 -7.15 -7.62
CA GLY A 81 -5.11 -7.34 -9.06
C GLY A 81 -3.77 -6.81 -9.60
N LEU A 82 -2.86 -6.41 -8.72
CA LEU A 82 -1.52 -5.94 -9.06
C LEU A 82 -0.48 -7.05 -8.90
N THR A 83 0.66 -6.85 -9.55
CA THR A 83 1.88 -7.62 -9.37
C THR A 83 2.99 -6.73 -8.83
N SER A 84 4.09 -7.33 -8.38
CA SER A 84 5.23 -6.60 -7.82
C SER A 84 5.93 -5.62 -8.76
N ASN A 85 5.61 -5.64 -10.06
CA ASN A 85 6.18 -4.70 -11.03
C ASN A 85 5.28 -3.48 -11.28
N ASP A 86 4.04 -3.52 -10.81
CA ASP A 86 3.08 -2.42 -10.96
C ASP A 86 3.34 -1.30 -9.94
N VAL A 87 4.20 -1.56 -8.95
CA VAL A 87 4.56 -0.72 -7.81
C VAL A 87 6.08 -0.67 -7.70
#